data_AF-A0A7Y5IZ49-F1
#
_entry.id   AF-A0A7Y5IZ49-F1
#
_cell.length_a   1.000
_cell.length_b   1.000
_cell.length_c   1.000
_cell.angle_alpha   90.00
_cell.angle_beta   90.00
_cell.angle_gamma   90.00
#
_symmetry.space_group_name_H-M   'P 1'
#
loop_
_entity.id
_entity.type
_entity.pdbx_description
1 polymer ?
#
loop_
_entity_poly.entity_id
_entity_poly.type
_entity_poly.pdbx_seq_one_letter_code
_entity_poly.pdbx_strand_id
1 'polypeptide(L)'
;MKIIIIGGGPAGLSSADHLARGGHEVVVFEKGPVGGNISRYPTYMTWFSTRELLELGGLPLTIPQDKPTRRDYMIYLLRFVEHARLDVRTYHEVLSVTGGRGGFRVQGRALNGREFEEQGEIVVLATGAYDHPQRLGVPGEDLPKVSHYYTEPLPYHGRKVLVVGGRGSAVEAALELWRNGARVSLSYRREIFPDSLKYWLRPDIENRIRAGEIQAYMPSHVVSIEPETVTLEHRGKEVSLSNDFVLALTGYEPDTSFLEKLDVRFDPESKKPEIDPETYESNVPGIYIVGVMQAGNISSEIFIENSRRHGEVLARALAKPNGTSGETG
;
A
#
# COMPACT_ATOMS: atom_id res chain seq x y z
N MET A 1 -26.59 -12.17 0.27
CA MET A 1 -25.43 -12.73 0.98
C MET A 1 -24.75 -11.63 1.76
N LYS A 2 -24.17 -11.99 2.91
CA LYS A 2 -23.34 -11.08 3.69
C LYS A 2 -21.87 -11.24 3.33
N ILE A 3 -21.21 -10.14 2.98
CA ILE A 3 -19.82 -10.10 2.51
C ILE A 3 -19.01 -9.25 3.48
N ILE A 4 -17.90 -9.80 3.96
CA ILE A 4 -16.98 -9.12 4.85
C ILE A 4 -15.74 -8.72 4.06
N ILE A 5 -15.42 -7.42 4.04
CA ILE A 5 -14.22 -6.89 3.40
C ILE A 5 -13.21 -6.51 4.49
N ILE A 6 -11.96 -6.97 4.34
CA ILE A 6 -10.87 -6.69 5.27
C ILE A 6 -9.92 -5.71 4.59
N GLY A 7 -9.96 -4.44 5.02
CA GLY A 7 -9.19 -3.33 4.45
C GLY A 7 -10.10 -2.24 3.87
N GLY A 8 -10.02 -1.04 4.45
CA GLY A 8 -10.76 0.17 4.06
C GLY A 8 -9.97 1.12 3.17
N GLY A 9 -8.98 0.59 2.42
CA GLY A 9 -8.29 1.32 1.36
C GLY A 9 -9.13 1.46 0.08
N PRO A 10 -8.66 2.17 -0.96
CA PRO A 10 -9.44 2.45 -2.16
C PRO A 10 -10.00 1.21 -2.87
N ALA A 11 -9.23 0.13 -2.95
CA ALA A 11 -9.68 -1.13 -3.53
C ALA A 11 -10.84 -1.74 -2.72
N GLY A 12 -10.70 -1.83 -1.39
CA GLY A 12 -11.75 -2.36 -0.51
C GLY A 12 -13.02 -1.50 -0.51
N LEU A 13 -12.88 -0.17 -0.49
CA LEU A 13 -14.01 0.76 -0.56
C LEU A 13 -14.72 0.67 -1.92
N SER A 14 -13.98 0.60 -3.03
CA SER A 14 -14.59 0.42 -4.35
C SER A 14 -15.32 -0.92 -4.45
N SER A 15 -14.72 -2.00 -3.95
CA SER A 15 -15.37 -3.31 -3.87
C SER A 15 -16.64 -3.26 -3.03
N ALA A 16 -16.63 -2.55 -1.90
CA ALA A 16 -17.80 -2.39 -1.05
C ALA A 16 -18.97 -1.72 -1.78
N ASP A 17 -18.72 -0.61 -2.48
CA ASP A 17 -19.74 0.11 -3.26
C ASP A 17 -20.33 -0.76 -4.36
N HIS A 18 -19.51 -1.44 -5.15
CA HIS A 18 -20.00 -2.29 -6.25
C HIS A 18 -20.81 -3.48 -5.73
N LEU A 19 -20.37 -4.13 -4.65
CA LEU A 19 -21.09 -5.25 -4.05
C LEU A 19 -22.38 -4.80 -3.35
N ALA A 20 -22.38 -3.65 -2.67
CA ALA A 20 -23.60 -3.09 -2.08
C ALA A 20 -24.63 -2.73 -3.16
N ARG A 21 -24.20 -2.14 -4.29
CA ARG A 21 -25.06 -1.88 -5.46
C ARG A 21 -25.60 -3.16 -6.10
N GLY A 22 -24.85 -4.26 -6.01
CA GLY A 22 -25.30 -5.62 -6.36
C GLY A 22 -26.34 -6.22 -5.40
N GLY A 23 -26.73 -5.51 -4.35
CA GLY A 23 -27.74 -5.93 -3.38
C GLY A 23 -27.22 -6.91 -2.33
N HIS A 24 -25.92 -6.92 -2.06
CA HIS A 24 -25.32 -7.67 -0.96
C HIS A 24 -25.28 -6.84 0.32
N GLU A 25 -25.34 -7.50 1.48
CA GLU A 25 -25.02 -6.86 2.76
C GLU A 25 -23.49 -6.85 2.86
N VAL A 26 -22.89 -5.67 2.98
CA VAL A 26 -21.43 -5.52 2.97
C VAL A 26 -20.99 -4.75 4.21
N VAL A 27 -19.99 -5.30 4.91
CA VAL A 27 -19.30 -4.62 6.02
C VAL A 27 -17.80 -4.59 5.71
N VAL A 28 -17.18 -3.43 5.91
CA VAL A 28 -15.73 -3.24 5.76
C VAL A 28 -15.11 -3.06 7.14
N PHE A 29 -14.10 -3.87 7.47
CA PHE A 29 -13.27 -3.68 8.64
C PHE A 29 -11.94 -3.04 8.25
N GLU A 30 -11.58 -1.95 8.91
CA GLU A 30 -10.33 -1.23 8.71
C GLU A 30 -9.65 -1.00 10.05
N LYS A 31 -8.38 -1.40 10.17
CA LYS A 31 -7.62 -1.30 11.42
C LYS A 31 -7.25 0.14 11.80
N GLY A 32 -7.25 1.05 10.84
CA GLY A 32 -7.01 2.49 11.03
C GLY A 32 -8.22 3.35 10.63
N PRO A 33 -8.00 4.57 10.14
CA PRO A 33 -9.06 5.42 9.58
C PRO A 33 -9.45 4.97 8.16
N VAL A 34 -10.55 5.53 7.63
CA VAL A 34 -10.92 5.38 6.21
C VAL A 34 -9.73 5.74 5.30
N GLY A 35 -9.51 4.91 4.27
CA GLY A 35 -8.35 5.01 3.38
C GLY A 35 -7.10 4.30 3.88
N GLY A 36 -7.13 3.76 5.11
CA GLY A 36 -6.09 2.92 5.69
C GLY A 36 -4.70 3.55 5.59
N ASN A 37 -3.79 2.84 4.94
CA ASN A 37 -2.38 3.20 4.81
C ASN A 37 -2.10 4.55 4.12
N ILE A 38 -3.05 5.12 3.36
CA ILE A 38 -2.90 6.46 2.77
C ILE A 38 -2.71 7.53 3.85
N SER A 39 -3.30 7.34 5.03
CA SER A 39 -3.13 8.23 6.19
C SER A 39 -1.68 8.27 6.73
N ARG A 40 -0.84 7.31 6.33
CA ARG A 40 0.58 7.18 6.71
C ARG A 40 1.54 7.62 5.62
N TYR A 41 1.04 7.89 4.40
CA TYR A 41 1.87 8.36 3.30
C TYR A 41 2.45 9.76 3.60
N PRO A 42 3.53 10.19 2.91
CA PRO A 42 4.19 11.46 3.19
C PRO A 42 3.22 12.64 3.19
N THR A 43 3.34 13.54 4.18
CA THR A 43 2.40 14.64 4.44
C THR A 43 2.15 15.49 3.19
N TYR A 44 3.21 15.82 2.46
CA TYR A 44 3.19 16.75 1.32
C TYR A 44 3.13 16.05 -0.03
N MET A 45 2.85 14.74 -0.06
CA MET A 45 2.81 14.02 -1.33
C MET A 45 1.67 14.54 -2.23
N THR A 46 1.96 14.51 -3.53
CA THR A 46 1.00 14.69 -4.61
C THR A 46 0.95 13.41 -5.42
N TRP A 47 -0.24 12.95 -5.76
CA TRP A 47 -0.41 11.78 -6.62
C TRP A 47 0.21 12.04 -7.99
N PHE A 48 0.73 10.99 -8.63
CA PHE A 48 1.21 11.11 -10.01
C PHE A 48 0.05 11.04 -11.02
N SER A 49 -1.03 10.35 -10.64
CA SER A 49 -2.30 10.19 -11.35
C SER A 49 -3.12 11.48 -11.34
N THR A 50 -3.91 11.71 -12.39
CA THR A 50 -4.90 12.79 -12.39
C THR A 50 -6.11 12.41 -11.52
N ARG A 51 -6.90 13.41 -11.15
CA ARG A 51 -8.08 13.24 -10.31
C ARG A 51 -9.06 12.17 -10.82
N GLU A 52 -9.30 12.10 -12.13
CA GLU A 52 -10.26 11.17 -12.76
C GLU A 52 -9.82 9.70 -12.65
N LEU A 53 -8.51 9.46 -12.62
CA LEU A 53 -7.95 8.13 -12.48
C LEU A 53 -8.07 7.58 -11.05
N LEU A 54 -8.36 8.45 -10.08
CA LEU A 54 -8.45 8.09 -8.66
C LEU A 54 -9.90 8.02 -8.15
N GLU A 55 -10.89 8.40 -8.97
CA GLU A 55 -12.32 8.34 -8.63
C GLU A 55 -12.79 6.90 -8.42
N LEU A 56 -13.63 6.69 -7.41
CA LEU A 56 -14.28 5.44 -7.03
C LEU A 56 -15.79 5.54 -7.28
N GLY A 57 -16.41 4.45 -7.76
CA GLY A 57 -17.87 4.32 -7.88
C GLY A 57 -18.57 5.40 -8.72
N GLY A 58 -17.84 6.09 -9.59
CA GLY A 58 -18.33 7.21 -10.40
C GLY A 58 -18.50 8.53 -9.65
N LEU A 59 -18.07 8.64 -8.38
CA LEU A 59 -18.11 9.88 -7.62
C LEU A 59 -16.96 10.81 -8.05
N PRO A 60 -17.23 12.02 -8.56
CA PRO A 60 -16.17 12.90 -9.05
C PRO A 60 -15.23 13.41 -7.95
N LEU A 61 -13.91 13.34 -8.19
CA LEU A 61 -12.90 13.95 -7.33
C LEU A 61 -12.74 15.43 -7.74
N THR A 62 -13.48 16.31 -7.05
CA THR A 62 -13.54 17.73 -7.41
C THR A 62 -12.49 18.54 -6.67
N ILE A 63 -11.40 18.88 -7.36
CA ILE A 63 -10.31 19.74 -6.89
C ILE A 63 -9.89 20.71 -8.01
N PRO A 64 -9.30 21.87 -7.67
CA PRO A 64 -8.87 22.84 -8.69
C PRO A 64 -7.58 22.45 -9.42
N GLN A 65 -6.78 21.54 -8.85
CA GLN A 65 -5.56 21.03 -9.49
C GLN A 65 -5.83 19.74 -10.27
N ASP A 66 -4.98 19.43 -11.26
CA ASP A 66 -5.10 18.18 -12.02
C ASP A 66 -4.79 16.94 -11.17
N LYS A 67 -3.83 17.06 -10.25
CA LYS A 67 -3.33 15.95 -9.42
C LYS A 67 -3.63 16.22 -7.95
N PRO A 68 -4.35 15.31 -7.27
CA PRO A 68 -4.68 15.51 -5.86
C PRO A 68 -3.45 15.42 -4.96
N THR A 69 -3.49 16.15 -3.85
CA THR A 69 -2.62 15.90 -2.70
C THR A 69 -3.12 14.70 -1.89
N ARG A 70 -2.31 14.23 -0.92
CA ARG A 70 -2.77 13.26 0.08
C ARG A 70 -4.05 13.71 0.78
N ARG A 71 -4.11 14.99 1.17
CA ARG A 71 -5.23 15.58 1.89
C ARG A 71 -6.50 15.56 1.04
N ASP A 72 -6.40 15.96 -0.22
CA ASP A 72 -7.54 15.98 -1.13
C ASP A 72 -8.15 14.59 -1.29
N TYR A 73 -7.29 13.59 -1.47
CA TYR A 73 -7.75 12.22 -1.66
C TYR A 73 -8.33 11.62 -0.37
N MET A 74 -7.77 11.92 0.79
CA MET A 74 -8.37 11.49 2.07
C MET A 74 -9.77 12.08 2.29
N ILE A 75 -9.96 13.38 2.02
CA ILE A 75 -11.28 14.03 2.11
C ILE A 75 -12.25 13.38 1.14
N TYR A 76 -11.78 13.07 -0.07
CA TYR A 76 -12.58 12.36 -1.08
C TYR A 76 -13.03 10.98 -0.61
N LEU A 77 -12.15 10.16 -0.02
CA LEU A 77 -12.52 8.83 0.47
C LEU A 77 -13.57 8.90 1.59
N LEU A 78 -13.49 9.89 2.48
CA LEU A 78 -14.51 10.13 3.50
C LEU A 78 -15.87 10.44 2.86
N ARG A 79 -15.89 11.38 1.90
CA ARG A 79 -17.11 11.73 1.15
C ARG A 79 -17.67 10.55 0.35
N PHE A 80 -16.80 9.70 -0.18
CA PHE A 80 -17.18 8.50 -0.91
C PHE A 80 -17.92 7.51 0.00
N VAL A 81 -17.38 7.25 1.20
CA VAL A 81 -18.03 6.40 2.20
C VAL A 81 -19.42 6.93 2.58
N GLU A 82 -19.54 8.25 2.83
CA GLU A 82 -20.82 8.89 3.15
C GLU A 82 -21.82 8.82 1.98
N HIS A 83 -21.36 9.13 0.76
CA HIS A 83 -22.20 9.15 -0.44
C HIS A 83 -22.73 7.75 -0.79
N ALA A 84 -21.85 6.74 -0.75
CA ALA A 84 -22.20 5.35 -1.02
C ALA A 84 -22.86 4.64 0.18
N ARG A 85 -22.97 5.31 1.34
CA ARG A 85 -23.56 4.78 2.58
C ARG A 85 -22.96 3.44 3.01
N LEU A 86 -21.63 3.32 2.93
CA LEU A 86 -20.92 2.08 3.24
C LEU A 86 -20.83 1.87 4.75
N ASP A 87 -21.04 0.63 5.23
CA ASP A 87 -20.73 0.23 6.60
C ASP A 87 -19.22 -0.01 6.72
N VAL A 88 -18.49 1.01 7.18
CA VAL A 88 -17.04 0.95 7.38
C VAL A 88 -16.72 1.07 8.87
N ARG A 89 -16.32 -0.05 9.46
CA ARG A 89 -15.90 -0.14 10.86
C ARG A 89 -14.40 0.14 10.97
N THR A 90 -14.09 1.41 11.18
CA THR A 90 -12.72 1.89 11.39
C THR A 90 -12.19 1.50 12.77
N TYR A 91 -10.86 1.47 12.90
CA TYR A 91 -10.15 1.00 14.09
C TYR A 91 -10.61 -0.36 14.61
N HIS A 92 -10.94 -1.26 13.68
CA HIS A 92 -11.24 -2.67 13.92
C HIS A 92 -10.24 -3.53 13.14
N GLU A 93 -9.26 -4.05 13.86
CA GLU A 93 -8.25 -4.93 13.29
C GLU A 93 -8.78 -6.36 13.27
N VAL A 94 -8.85 -6.97 12.08
CA VAL A 94 -9.16 -8.38 11.92
C VAL A 94 -7.90 -9.20 12.21
N LEU A 95 -8.01 -10.17 13.11
CA LEU A 95 -6.90 -11.01 13.57
C LEU A 95 -6.98 -12.44 13.05
N SER A 96 -8.19 -12.94 12.81
CA SER A 96 -8.42 -14.29 12.28
C SER A 96 -9.67 -14.37 11.43
N VAL A 97 -9.63 -15.27 10.46
CA VAL A 97 -10.76 -15.71 9.67
C VAL A 97 -10.76 -17.23 9.69
N THR A 98 -11.91 -17.82 9.95
CA THR A 98 -12.08 -19.28 10.02
C THR A 98 -13.37 -19.68 9.31
N GLY A 99 -13.50 -20.96 8.97
CA GLY A 99 -14.67 -21.49 8.27
C GLY A 99 -14.43 -21.60 6.77
N GLY A 100 -15.53 -21.60 6.00
CA GLY A 100 -15.49 -21.77 4.54
C GLY A 100 -16.73 -21.18 3.89
N ARG A 101 -16.82 -21.30 2.56
CA ARG A 101 -17.90 -20.76 1.74
C ARG A 101 -19.28 -20.99 2.37
N GLY A 102 -20.03 -19.91 2.57
CA GLY A 102 -21.36 -19.93 3.16
C GLY A 102 -21.40 -19.73 4.69
N GLY A 103 -20.25 -19.60 5.36
CA GLY A 103 -20.20 -19.37 6.81
C GLY A 103 -18.81 -19.10 7.37
N PHE A 104 -18.15 -18.05 6.89
CA PHE A 104 -16.93 -17.53 7.50
C PHE A 104 -17.24 -16.83 8.82
N ARG A 105 -16.33 -17.00 9.78
CA ARG A 105 -16.28 -16.29 11.05
C ARG A 105 -15.02 -15.43 11.07
N VAL A 106 -15.20 -14.12 11.20
CA VAL A 106 -14.14 -13.11 11.24
C VAL A 106 -14.04 -12.56 12.64
N GLN A 107 -12.87 -12.64 13.25
CA GLN A 107 -12.63 -12.16 14.61
C GLN A 107 -11.52 -11.13 14.64
N GLY A 108 -11.62 -10.19 15.58
CA GLY A 108 -10.67 -9.09 15.65
C GLY A 108 -10.78 -8.31 16.94
N ARG A 109 -10.10 -7.17 16.96
CA ARG A 109 -10.03 -6.25 18.11
C ARG A 109 -10.33 -4.82 17.68
N ALA A 110 -11.20 -4.15 18.43
CA ALA A 110 -11.50 -2.73 18.27
C ALA A 110 -10.50 -1.84 19.03
N LEU A 111 -10.46 -0.54 18.72
CA LEU A 111 -9.56 0.45 19.37
C LEU A 111 -9.60 0.43 20.91
N ASN A 112 -10.78 0.17 21.48
CA ASN A 112 -10.97 0.13 22.93
C ASN A 112 -10.54 -1.21 23.57
N GLY A 113 -9.91 -2.10 22.80
CA GLY A 113 -9.44 -3.41 23.24
C GLY A 113 -10.52 -4.49 23.26
N ARG A 114 -11.79 -4.17 22.97
CA ARG A 114 -12.86 -5.18 22.91
C ARG A 114 -12.67 -6.07 21.70
N GLU A 115 -12.79 -7.37 21.93
CA GLU A 115 -12.87 -8.36 20.85
C GLU A 115 -14.22 -8.26 20.15
N PHE A 116 -14.23 -8.53 18.85
CA PHE A 116 -15.44 -8.62 18.06
C PHE A 116 -15.44 -9.87 17.21
N GLU A 117 -16.64 -10.30 16.82
CA GLU A 117 -16.87 -11.37 15.87
C GLU A 117 -17.94 -10.93 14.88
N GLU A 118 -17.75 -11.29 13.62
CA GLU A 118 -18.71 -11.09 12.54
C GLU A 118 -18.80 -12.35 11.67
N GLN A 119 -20.00 -12.68 11.20
CA GLN A 119 -20.22 -13.83 10.33
C GLN A 119 -20.61 -13.36 8.92
N GLY A 120 -20.12 -14.06 7.90
CA GLY A 120 -20.38 -13.73 6.50
C GLY A 120 -20.24 -14.95 5.61
N GLU A 121 -20.82 -14.90 4.43
CA GLU A 121 -20.75 -16.02 3.47
C GLU A 121 -19.49 -15.98 2.61
N ILE A 122 -18.94 -14.78 2.44
CA ILE A 122 -17.79 -14.45 1.59
C ILE A 122 -16.87 -13.47 2.34
N VAL A 123 -15.56 -13.64 2.15
CA VAL A 123 -14.53 -12.74 2.65
C VAL A 123 -13.74 -12.16 1.48
N VAL A 124 -13.53 -10.84 1.49
CA VAL A 124 -12.69 -10.14 0.50
C VAL A 124 -11.48 -9.55 1.21
N LEU A 125 -10.28 -9.96 0.83
CA LEU A 125 -9.01 -9.45 1.34
C LEU A 125 -8.56 -8.23 0.52
N ALA A 126 -8.48 -7.08 1.16
CA ALA A 126 -8.08 -5.79 0.59
C ALA A 126 -7.01 -5.09 1.45
N THR A 127 -6.17 -5.86 2.14
CA THR A 127 -5.20 -5.39 3.15
C THR A 127 -3.98 -4.69 2.56
N GLY A 128 -3.67 -4.96 1.29
CA GLY A 128 -2.52 -4.39 0.60
C GLY A 128 -1.18 -4.91 1.12
N ALA A 129 -0.12 -4.09 1.03
CA ALA A 129 1.26 -4.51 1.36
C ALA A 129 2.02 -3.50 2.24
N TYR A 130 1.51 -2.28 2.43
CA TYR A 130 2.29 -1.17 3.02
C TYR A 130 2.73 -1.39 4.48
N ASP A 131 2.11 -2.34 5.19
CA ASP A 131 2.41 -2.62 6.59
C ASP A 131 3.69 -3.41 6.82
N HIS A 132 4.22 -4.08 5.79
CA HIS A 132 5.40 -4.93 5.91
C HIS A 132 6.50 -4.39 5.00
N PRO A 133 7.41 -3.55 5.52
CA PRO A 133 8.52 -3.04 4.72
C PRO A 133 9.54 -4.14 4.44
N GLN A 134 10.16 -4.08 3.25
CA GLN A 134 11.26 -4.96 2.91
C GLN A 134 12.49 -4.61 3.74
N ARG A 135 12.86 -5.50 4.65
CA ARG A 135 14.02 -5.32 5.54
C ARG A 135 15.34 -5.38 4.78
N LEU A 136 16.33 -4.66 5.29
CA LEU A 136 17.71 -4.69 4.83
C LEU A 136 18.42 -5.98 5.27
N GLY A 137 18.07 -6.53 6.43
CA GLY A 137 18.65 -7.73 7.01
C GLY A 137 20.07 -7.51 7.56
N VAL A 138 20.36 -6.30 8.06
CA VAL A 138 21.73 -5.90 8.48
C VAL A 138 21.81 -5.58 9.98
N PRO A 139 22.98 -5.76 10.61
CA PRO A 139 23.19 -5.32 11.98
C PRO A 139 22.86 -3.83 12.16
N GLY A 140 22.06 -3.52 13.20
CA GLY A 140 21.67 -2.16 13.56
C GLY A 140 20.46 -1.60 12.80
N GLU A 141 19.82 -2.39 11.94
CA GLU A 141 18.58 -1.98 11.26
C GLU A 141 17.44 -1.63 12.22
N ASP A 142 17.42 -2.21 13.43
CA ASP A 142 16.41 -1.94 14.46
C ASP A 142 16.75 -0.72 15.35
N LEU A 143 17.79 0.05 15.04
CA LEU A 143 18.14 1.26 15.78
C LEU A 143 17.07 2.36 15.59
N PRO A 144 16.79 3.21 16.61
CA PRO A 144 15.76 4.26 16.53
C PRO A 144 15.94 5.28 15.40
N LYS A 145 17.15 5.39 14.83
CA LYS A 145 17.48 6.27 13.71
C LYS A 145 17.08 5.72 12.35
N VAL A 146 16.65 4.45 12.27
CA VAL A 146 16.28 3.76 11.05
C VAL A 146 14.78 3.75 10.92
N SER A 147 14.27 4.17 9.76
CA SER A 147 12.85 4.07 9.43
C SER A 147 12.69 3.53 8.02
N HIS A 148 11.71 2.64 7.83
CA HIS A 148 11.28 2.19 6.50
C HIS A 148 10.17 3.05 5.90
N TYR A 149 9.76 4.07 6.65
CA TYR A 149 8.71 5.01 6.27
C TYR A 149 9.25 6.43 6.27
N TYR A 150 8.79 7.22 5.31
CA TYR A 150 9.07 8.65 5.25
C TYR A 150 7.74 9.40 5.36
N THR A 151 7.71 10.42 6.22
CA THR A 151 6.51 11.21 6.51
C THR A 151 6.68 12.66 6.06
N GLU A 152 7.71 13.34 6.53
CA GLU A 152 7.96 14.74 6.23
C GLU A 152 9.43 15.11 6.44
N PRO A 153 9.92 16.20 5.83
CA PRO A 153 11.35 16.51 5.85
C PRO A 153 11.80 17.25 7.12
N LEU A 154 10.89 17.88 7.85
CA LEU A 154 11.21 18.80 8.95
C LEU A 154 12.14 18.21 10.03
N PRO A 155 11.95 16.96 10.51
CA PRO A 155 12.84 16.36 11.51
C PRO A 155 14.29 16.22 11.06
N TYR A 156 14.54 16.25 9.75
CA TYR A 156 15.83 15.95 9.14
C TYR A 156 16.62 17.20 8.72
N HIS A 157 16.07 18.40 8.91
CA HIS A 157 16.75 19.65 8.55
C HIS A 157 18.13 19.75 9.22
N GLY A 158 19.18 19.96 8.42
CA GLY A 158 20.57 20.06 8.88
C GLY A 158 21.23 18.74 9.28
N ARG A 159 20.53 17.60 9.16
CA ARG A 159 21.01 16.26 9.54
C ARG A 159 21.61 15.51 8.36
N LYS A 160 22.49 14.56 8.64
CA LYS A 160 23.05 13.61 7.65
C LYS A 160 22.10 12.42 7.50
N VAL A 161 21.41 12.34 6.37
CA VAL A 161 20.40 11.31 6.11
C VAL A 161 20.88 10.40 4.99
N LEU A 162 20.93 9.11 5.26
CA LEU A 162 21.11 8.09 4.22
C LEU A 162 19.74 7.62 3.76
N VAL A 163 19.43 7.79 2.48
CA VAL A 163 18.27 7.17 1.84
C VAL A 163 18.72 5.89 1.14
N VAL A 164 18.10 4.77 1.46
CA VAL A 164 18.39 3.47 0.84
C VAL A 164 17.25 3.12 -0.10
N GLY A 165 17.56 2.95 -1.39
CA GLY A 165 16.60 2.67 -2.45
C GLY A 165 16.78 3.57 -3.67
N GLY A 166 16.19 3.18 -4.80
CA GLY A 166 16.32 3.91 -6.07
C GLY A 166 15.04 3.96 -6.91
N ARG A 167 13.89 3.64 -6.31
CA ARG A 167 12.57 3.77 -6.93
C ARG A 167 11.91 5.09 -6.50
N GLY A 168 10.70 5.35 -7.02
CA GLY A 168 9.96 6.61 -6.80
C GLY A 168 9.97 7.11 -5.35
N SER A 169 9.60 6.28 -4.37
CA SER A 169 9.54 6.69 -2.95
C SER A 169 10.90 7.14 -2.40
N ALA A 170 11.98 6.44 -2.73
CA ALA A 170 13.33 6.78 -2.29
C ALA A 170 13.83 8.07 -2.95
N VAL A 171 13.62 8.21 -4.26
CA VAL A 171 14.04 9.38 -5.03
C VAL A 171 13.26 10.63 -4.62
N GLU A 172 11.93 10.52 -4.43
CA GLU A 172 11.09 11.62 -3.96
C GLU A 172 11.50 12.08 -2.57
N ALA A 173 11.70 11.15 -1.62
CA ALA A 173 12.15 11.49 -0.27
C ALA A 173 13.54 12.13 -0.28
N ALA A 174 14.49 11.60 -1.05
CA ALA A 174 15.84 12.18 -1.17
C ALA A 174 15.80 13.63 -1.69
N LEU A 175 14.99 13.90 -2.72
CA LEU A 175 14.82 15.24 -3.28
C LEU A 175 14.11 16.19 -2.29
N GLU A 176 13.08 15.72 -1.60
CA GLU A 176 12.36 16.54 -0.61
C GLU A 176 13.23 16.87 0.59
N LEU A 177 13.98 15.90 1.13
CA LEU A 177 14.93 16.09 2.21
C LEU A 177 16.01 17.11 1.84
N TRP A 178 16.61 16.96 0.65
CA TRP A 178 17.64 17.87 0.16
C TRP A 178 17.11 19.31 0.04
N ARG A 179 15.93 19.49 -0.57
CA ARG A 179 15.28 20.81 -0.68
C ARG A 179 15.01 21.49 0.66
N ASN A 180 14.81 20.69 1.70
CA ASN A 180 14.53 21.14 3.06
C ASN A 180 15.77 21.08 3.97
N GLY A 181 16.97 21.14 3.39
CA GLY A 181 18.21 21.41 4.13
C GLY A 181 18.85 20.19 4.80
N ALA A 182 18.38 18.97 4.53
CA ALA A 182 19.09 17.76 4.94
C ALA A 182 20.34 17.52 4.06
N ARG A 183 21.38 16.93 4.64
CA ARG A 183 22.57 16.46 3.91
C ARG A 183 22.33 15.02 3.49
N VAL A 184 21.95 14.83 2.24
CA VAL A 184 21.45 13.53 1.75
C VAL A 184 22.57 12.73 1.08
N SER A 185 22.72 11.49 1.54
CA SER A 185 23.42 10.43 0.81
C SER A 185 22.40 9.41 0.30
N LEU A 186 22.66 8.85 -0.88
CA LEU A 186 21.79 7.85 -1.52
C LEU A 186 22.57 6.54 -1.70
N SER A 187 22.04 5.44 -1.18
CA SER A 187 22.56 4.09 -1.40
C SER A 187 21.58 3.31 -2.27
N TYR A 188 22.03 2.80 -3.42
CA TYR A 188 21.19 1.96 -4.26
C TYR A 188 21.98 0.83 -4.92
N ARG A 189 21.41 -0.37 -4.85
CA ARG A 189 22.05 -1.62 -5.28
C ARG A 189 22.35 -1.75 -6.78
N ARG A 190 21.74 -0.90 -7.62
CA ARG A 190 21.96 -0.93 -9.08
C ARG A 190 22.79 0.26 -9.52
N GLU A 191 23.42 0.14 -10.68
CA GLU A 191 24.23 1.21 -11.26
C GLU A 191 23.39 2.39 -11.75
N ILE A 192 22.18 2.11 -12.24
CA ILE A 192 21.28 3.10 -12.83
C ILE A 192 19.88 2.99 -12.23
N PHE A 193 19.18 4.13 -12.18
CA PHE A 193 17.76 4.17 -11.80
C PHE A 193 16.91 3.39 -12.81
N PRO A 194 15.85 2.68 -12.35
CA PRO A 194 15.00 1.87 -13.21
C PRO A 194 14.24 2.74 -14.21
N ASP A 195 13.96 2.21 -15.41
CA ASP A 195 13.22 2.95 -16.46
C ASP A 195 11.82 3.39 -16.02
N SER A 196 11.22 2.67 -15.06
CA SER A 196 9.96 3.03 -14.43
C SER A 196 10.02 4.22 -13.47
N LEU A 197 11.22 4.77 -13.20
CA LEU A 197 11.34 6.03 -12.46
C LEU A 197 10.69 7.15 -13.28
N LYS A 198 9.79 7.89 -12.63
CA LYS A 198 8.98 8.93 -13.26
C LYS A 198 9.87 9.92 -14.02
N TYR A 199 9.48 10.27 -15.25
CA TYR A 199 10.30 11.04 -16.18
C TYR A 199 10.72 12.43 -15.67
N TRP A 200 9.99 13.01 -14.72
CA TRP A 200 10.33 14.29 -14.10
C TRP A 200 11.26 14.15 -12.89
N LEU A 201 11.27 12.99 -12.21
CA LEU A 201 12.14 12.76 -11.06
C LEU A 201 13.56 12.43 -11.49
N ARG A 202 13.71 11.61 -12.53
CA ARG A 202 15.01 11.18 -13.06
C ARG A 202 15.97 12.35 -13.35
N PRO A 203 15.62 13.33 -14.20
CA PRO A 203 16.55 14.42 -14.51
C PRO A 203 16.88 15.24 -13.27
N ASP A 204 15.91 15.41 -12.35
CA ASP A 204 16.13 16.16 -11.13
C ASP A 204 17.17 15.48 -10.23
N ILE A 205 16.95 14.21 -9.85
CA ILE A 205 17.89 13.48 -8.99
C ILE A 205 19.27 13.32 -9.63
N GLU A 206 19.35 13.02 -10.93
CA GLU A 206 20.63 12.88 -11.64
C GLU A 206 21.40 14.20 -11.70
N ASN A 207 20.70 15.35 -11.83
CA ASN A 207 21.34 16.66 -11.78
C ASN A 207 21.88 16.97 -10.38
N ARG A 208 21.16 16.64 -9.31
CA ARG A 208 21.64 16.81 -7.92
C ARG A 208 22.86 15.95 -7.60
N ILE A 209 22.87 14.73 -8.12
CA ILE A 209 24.03 13.85 -8.01
C ILE A 209 25.23 14.42 -8.76
N ARG A 210 25.04 14.86 -10.01
CA ARG A 210 26.12 15.45 -10.84
C ARG A 210 26.70 16.73 -10.23
N ALA A 211 25.86 17.54 -9.58
CA ALA A 211 26.28 18.75 -8.89
C ALA A 211 26.98 18.49 -7.54
N GLY A 212 26.98 17.23 -7.05
CA GLY A 212 27.52 16.87 -5.73
C GLY A 212 26.63 17.31 -4.56
N GLU A 213 25.40 17.73 -4.83
CA GLU A 213 24.43 18.19 -3.84
C GLU A 213 23.76 17.02 -3.09
N ILE A 214 23.65 15.87 -3.76
CA ILE A 214 23.27 14.59 -3.16
C ILE A 214 24.39 13.59 -3.46
N GLN A 215 24.97 13.00 -2.41
CA GLN A 215 26.08 12.06 -2.57
C GLN A 215 25.54 10.65 -2.81
N ALA A 216 25.65 10.15 -4.05
CA ALA A 216 25.16 8.82 -4.42
C ALA A 216 26.26 7.76 -4.45
N TYR A 217 25.95 6.61 -3.85
CA TYR A 217 26.76 5.39 -3.84
C TYR A 217 26.04 4.34 -4.68
N MET A 218 26.42 4.22 -5.95
CA MET A 218 25.74 3.34 -6.92
C MET A 218 26.77 2.59 -7.78
N PRO A 219 26.76 1.24 -7.80
CA PRO A 219 25.96 0.35 -6.98
C PRO A 219 26.50 0.26 -5.54
N SER A 220 25.63 0.14 -4.54
CA SER A 220 26.03 -0.14 -3.14
C SER A 220 24.96 -0.86 -2.32
N HIS A 221 25.41 -1.49 -1.24
CA HIS A 221 24.57 -2.13 -0.23
C HIS A 221 24.98 -1.66 1.17
N VAL A 222 24.02 -1.56 2.08
CA VAL A 222 24.31 -1.32 3.50
C VAL A 222 24.88 -2.60 4.10
N VAL A 223 25.96 -2.49 4.87
CA VAL A 223 26.61 -3.61 5.57
C VAL A 223 26.24 -3.61 7.05
N SER A 224 26.30 -2.45 7.70
CA SER A 224 25.92 -2.27 9.10
C SER A 224 25.51 -0.83 9.38
N ILE A 225 24.68 -0.65 10.41
CA ILE A 225 24.21 0.63 10.90
C ILE A 225 24.63 0.74 12.36
N GLU A 226 25.27 1.83 12.71
CA GLU A 226 25.73 2.15 14.05
C GLU A 226 25.07 3.47 14.52
N PRO A 227 25.13 3.82 15.82
CA PRO A 227 24.49 5.01 16.34
C PRO A 227 24.84 6.31 15.60
N GLU A 228 26.09 6.47 15.15
CA GLU A 228 26.58 7.71 14.50
C GLU A 228 27.12 7.49 13.08
N THR A 229 27.11 6.25 12.61
CA THR A 229 27.79 5.81 11.38
C THR A 229 26.95 4.80 10.61
N VAL A 230 27.16 4.72 9.30
CA VAL A 230 26.67 3.63 8.44
C VAL A 230 27.81 3.16 7.57
N THR A 231 27.98 1.85 7.46
CA THR A 231 28.95 1.23 6.57
C THR A 231 28.25 0.72 5.32
N LEU A 232 28.73 1.16 4.16
CA LEU A 232 28.28 0.70 2.85
C LEU A 232 29.37 -0.14 2.20
N GLU A 233 28.99 -1.21 1.50
CA GLU A 233 29.84 -1.81 0.48
C GLU A 233 29.56 -1.10 -0.85
N HIS A 234 30.56 -0.41 -1.39
CA HIS A 234 30.47 0.29 -2.66
C HIS A 234 31.62 -0.14 -3.57
N ARG A 235 31.29 -0.85 -4.66
CA ARG A 235 32.25 -1.37 -5.65
C ARG A 235 33.37 -2.21 -5.01
N GLY A 236 32.99 -3.11 -4.10
CA GLY A 236 33.91 -4.02 -3.40
C GLY A 236 34.79 -3.35 -2.33
N LYS A 237 34.49 -2.10 -1.96
CA LYS A 237 35.17 -1.40 -0.86
C LYS A 237 34.16 -0.96 0.18
N GLU A 238 34.53 -1.11 1.45
CA GLU A 238 33.75 -0.55 2.54
C GLU A 238 33.97 0.96 2.63
N VAL A 239 32.86 1.69 2.77
CA VAL A 239 32.83 3.13 2.96
C VAL A 239 32.00 3.42 4.21
N SER A 240 32.66 3.96 5.23
CA SER A 240 31.97 4.40 6.45
C SER A 240 31.56 5.87 6.32
N LEU A 241 30.30 6.16 6.61
CA LEU A 241 29.69 7.47 6.54
C LEU A 241 29.22 7.88 7.93
N SER A 242 29.60 9.07 8.39
CA SER A 242 28.92 9.69 9.53
C SER A 242 27.47 9.97 9.15
N ASN A 243 26.52 9.54 9.98
CA ASN A 243 25.12 9.46 9.65
C ASN A 243 24.25 9.71 10.90
N ASP A 244 23.19 10.51 10.77
CA ASP A 244 22.24 10.79 11.85
C ASP A 244 20.95 9.95 11.69
N PHE A 245 20.48 9.73 10.46
CA PHE A 245 19.25 8.99 10.15
C PHE A 245 19.39 8.11 8.92
N VAL A 246 18.68 6.98 8.91
CA VAL A 246 18.56 6.08 7.76
C VAL A 246 17.10 5.93 7.37
N LEU A 247 16.80 6.20 6.10
CA LEU A 247 15.49 5.93 5.51
C LEU A 247 15.60 4.75 4.54
N ALA A 248 15.23 3.56 5.01
CA ALA A 248 15.23 2.31 4.26
C ALA A 248 13.97 2.18 3.38
N LEU A 249 13.92 2.95 2.30
CA LEU A 249 12.79 3.03 1.37
C LEU A 249 12.91 1.97 0.26
N THR A 250 13.04 0.73 0.67
CA THR A 250 13.35 -0.45 -0.15
C THR A 250 12.13 -1.14 -0.76
N GLY A 251 10.93 -0.75 -0.35
CA GLY A 251 9.67 -1.32 -0.82
C GLY A 251 8.92 -2.01 0.31
N TYR A 252 7.81 -2.65 -0.04
CA TYR A 252 6.94 -3.36 0.87
C TYR A 252 6.55 -4.71 0.27
N GLU A 253 6.14 -5.64 1.12
CA GLU A 253 5.69 -6.97 0.73
C GLU A 253 4.31 -7.27 1.33
N PRO A 254 3.46 -8.07 0.67
CA PRO A 254 2.20 -8.50 1.27
C PRO A 254 2.42 -9.39 2.50
N ASP A 255 1.51 -9.31 3.47
CA ASP A 255 1.50 -10.25 4.60
C ASP A 255 1.04 -11.64 4.14
N THR A 256 2.00 -12.53 3.88
CA THR A 256 1.67 -13.91 3.55
C THR A 256 1.29 -14.74 4.76
N SER A 257 1.60 -14.31 5.99
CA SER A 257 1.21 -15.06 7.19
C SER A 257 -0.31 -15.13 7.36
N PHE A 258 -1.01 -14.08 6.92
CA PHE A 258 -2.46 -14.05 6.89
C PHE A 258 -3.05 -14.98 5.80
N LEU A 259 -2.40 -15.05 4.63
CA LEU A 259 -2.78 -15.97 3.56
C LEU A 259 -2.56 -17.43 3.95
N GLU A 260 -1.42 -17.72 4.57
CA GLU A 260 -1.06 -19.06 5.08
C GLU A 260 -2.09 -19.57 6.10
N LYS A 261 -2.51 -18.72 7.05
CA LYS A 261 -3.55 -19.06 8.03
C LYS A 261 -4.92 -19.38 7.40
N LEU A 262 -5.14 -18.91 6.17
CA LEU A 262 -6.37 -19.13 5.42
C LEU A 262 -6.25 -20.29 4.42
N ASP A 263 -5.11 -20.98 4.36
CA ASP A 263 -4.78 -21.98 3.34
C ASP A 263 -4.82 -21.44 1.90
N VAL A 264 -4.65 -20.12 1.75
CA VAL A 264 -4.50 -19.49 0.43
C VAL A 264 -3.09 -19.75 -0.10
N ARG A 265 -2.99 -20.36 -1.27
CA ARG A 265 -1.73 -20.62 -1.97
C ARG A 265 -1.21 -19.33 -2.59
N PHE A 266 0.12 -19.20 -2.63
CA PHE A 266 0.81 -18.10 -3.28
C PHE A 266 2.17 -18.57 -3.79
N ASP A 267 2.69 -17.86 -4.78
CA ASP A 267 4.02 -18.10 -5.30
C ASP A 267 5.10 -17.73 -4.26
N PRO A 268 6.04 -18.64 -3.91
CA PRO A 268 7.00 -18.40 -2.82
C PRO A 268 7.95 -17.21 -3.04
N GLU A 269 8.28 -16.90 -4.29
CA GLU A 269 9.25 -15.85 -4.67
C GLU A 269 8.57 -14.49 -4.85
N SER A 270 7.57 -14.44 -5.71
CA SER A 270 6.81 -13.22 -6.00
C SER A 270 5.78 -12.90 -4.92
N LYS A 271 5.42 -13.83 -4.03
CA LYS A 271 4.36 -13.68 -3.01
C LYS A 271 2.98 -13.39 -3.59
N LYS A 272 2.78 -13.66 -4.88
CA LYS A 272 1.51 -13.45 -5.57
C LYS A 272 0.53 -14.57 -5.21
N PRO A 273 -0.69 -14.24 -4.72
CA PRO A 273 -1.68 -15.27 -4.41
C PRO A 273 -2.19 -15.97 -5.67
N GLU A 274 -2.51 -17.26 -5.54
CA GLU A 274 -3.21 -18.05 -6.55
C GLU A 274 -4.67 -17.63 -6.56
N ILE A 275 -5.07 -16.92 -7.62
CA ILE A 275 -6.44 -16.44 -7.83
C ILE A 275 -6.89 -16.71 -9.26
N ASP A 276 -8.20 -16.87 -9.44
CA ASP A 276 -8.85 -16.82 -10.74
C ASP A 276 -8.77 -15.38 -11.30
N PRO A 277 -8.17 -15.16 -12.48
CA PRO A 277 -8.02 -13.82 -13.05
C PRO A 277 -9.35 -13.17 -13.49
N GLU A 278 -10.41 -13.95 -13.69
CA GLU A 278 -11.72 -13.45 -14.13
C GLU A 278 -12.65 -13.10 -12.95
N THR A 279 -12.46 -13.73 -11.79
CA THR A 279 -13.33 -13.56 -10.62
C THR A 279 -12.62 -13.00 -9.40
N TYR A 280 -11.29 -13.13 -9.33
CA TYR A 280 -10.43 -12.88 -8.17
C TYR A 280 -10.68 -13.77 -6.96
N GLU A 281 -11.39 -14.89 -7.14
CA GLU A 281 -11.52 -15.92 -6.12
C GLU A 281 -10.19 -16.66 -5.97
N SER A 282 -9.77 -16.90 -4.72
CA SER A 282 -8.57 -17.70 -4.43
C SER A 282 -8.83 -19.21 -4.58
N ASN A 283 -7.81 -20.03 -4.36
CA ASN A 283 -7.97 -21.47 -4.24
C ASN A 283 -8.89 -21.90 -3.06
N VAL A 284 -9.21 -20.99 -2.14
CA VAL A 284 -10.12 -21.22 -1.02
C VAL A 284 -11.49 -20.65 -1.37
N PRO A 285 -12.51 -21.50 -1.62
CA PRO A 285 -13.81 -21.03 -2.08
C PRO A 285 -14.44 -20.01 -1.12
N GLY A 286 -14.91 -18.90 -1.68
CA GLY A 286 -15.49 -17.78 -0.94
C GLY A 286 -14.48 -16.79 -0.34
N ILE A 287 -13.17 -16.96 -0.57
CA ILE A 287 -12.16 -15.94 -0.28
C ILE A 287 -11.73 -15.28 -1.59
N TYR A 288 -11.95 -13.98 -1.70
CA TYR A 288 -11.53 -13.15 -2.84
C TYR A 288 -10.41 -12.20 -2.41
N ILE A 289 -9.53 -11.84 -3.33
CA ILE A 289 -8.41 -10.94 -3.04
C ILE A 289 -8.43 -9.77 -4.02
N VAL A 290 -8.32 -8.54 -3.53
CA VAL A 290 -8.31 -7.32 -4.35
C VAL A 290 -7.21 -6.35 -3.96
N GLY A 291 -6.96 -5.37 -4.83
CA GLY A 291 -5.93 -4.37 -4.59
C GLY A 291 -4.52 -4.91 -4.75
N VAL A 292 -3.56 -4.18 -4.19
CA VAL A 292 -2.12 -4.44 -4.41
C VAL A 292 -1.66 -5.81 -3.91
N MET A 293 -2.43 -6.47 -3.04
CA MET A 293 -2.14 -7.83 -2.58
C MET A 293 -2.12 -8.85 -3.74
N GLN A 294 -2.91 -8.64 -4.80
CA GLN A 294 -2.87 -9.50 -5.98
C GLN A 294 -1.54 -9.40 -6.75
N ALA A 295 -0.74 -8.35 -6.57
CA ALA A 295 0.51 -8.16 -7.30
C ALA A 295 1.73 -8.80 -6.63
N GLY A 296 1.58 -9.33 -5.41
CA GLY A 296 2.73 -9.84 -4.66
C GLY A 296 3.76 -8.73 -4.39
N ASN A 297 5.04 -9.07 -4.58
CA ASN A 297 6.20 -8.18 -4.51
C ASN A 297 6.31 -7.22 -5.71
N ILE A 298 5.45 -7.36 -6.73
CA ILE A 298 5.48 -6.55 -7.96
C ILE A 298 4.55 -5.34 -7.80
N SER A 299 4.89 -4.46 -6.86
CA SER A 299 4.09 -3.26 -6.53
C SER A 299 3.88 -2.27 -7.68
N SER A 300 4.52 -2.47 -8.85
CA SER A 300 4.30 -1.66 -10.06
C SER A 300 3.18 -2.15 -10.97
N GLU A 301 2.55 -3.30 -10.69
CA GLU A 301 1.44 -3.80 -11.52
C GLU A 301 0.08 -3.21 -11.10
N ILE A 302 -0.14 -3.03 -9.80
CA ILE A 302 -1.43 -2.63 -9.26
C ILE A 302 -1.29 -1.30 -8.51
N PHE A 303 -2.10 -0.33 -8.93
CA PHE A 303 -2.24 1.00 -8.37
C PHE A 303 -3.72 1.28 -8.12
N ILE A 304 -4.03 2.43 -7.53
CA ILE A 304 -5.42 2.84 -7.35
C ILE A 304 -6.15 2.90 -8.71
N GLU A 305 -5.46 3.36 -9.76
CA GLU A 305 -6.04 3.57 -11.10
C GLU A 305 -6.69 2.33 -11.70
N ASN A 306 -6.09 1.15 -11.47
CA ASN A 306 -6.60 -0.13 -11.95
C ASN A 306 -7.33 -0.90 -10.84
N SER A 307 -6.84 -0.86 -9.59
CA SER A 307 -7.48 -1.59 -8.48
C SER A 307 -8.88 -1.11 -8.17
N ARG A 308 -9.20 0.15 -8.46
CA ARG A 308 -10.57 0.68 -8.31
C ARG A 308 -11.60 -0.10 -9.13
N ARG A 309 -11.20 -0.75 -10.22
CA ARG A 309 -12.09 -1.55 -11.09
C ARG A 309 -12.30 -2.97 -10.57
N HIS A 310 -11.57 -3.40 -9.53
CA HIS A 310 -11.70 -4.76 -9.01
C HIS A 310 -13.10 -5.00 -8.42
N GLY A 311 -13.75 -3.96 -7.91
CA GLY A 311 -15.14 -4.04 -7.44
C GLY A 311 -16.13 -4.44 -8.53
N GLU A 312 -15.95 -3.98 -9.77
CA GLU A 312 -16.79 -4.37 -10.90
C GLU A 312 -16.65 -5.86 -11.22
N VAL A 313 -15.43 -6.38 -11.13
CA VAL A 313 -15.13 -7.80 -11.35
C VAL A 313 -15.82 -8.65 -10.28
N LEU A 314 -15.67 -8.29 -9.01
CA LEU A 314 -16.34 -8.98 -7.90
C LEU A 314 -17.87 -8.94 -8.03
N ALA A 315 -18.44 -7.79 -8.38
CA ALA A 315 -19.89 -7.66 -8.53
C ALA A 315 -20.44 -8.53 -9.68
N ARG A 316 -19.67 -8.72 -10.77
CA ARG A 316 -20.04 -9.68 -11.83
C ARG A 316 -19.93 -11.11 -11.36
N ALA A 317 -18.84 -11.47 -10.67
CA ALA A 317 -18.60 -12.82 -10.18
C ALA A 317 -19.64 -13.27 -9.12
N LEU A 318 -20.09 -12.33 -8.29
CA LEU A 318 -21.02 -12.57 -7.19
C LEU A 318 -22.47 -12.14 -7.51
N ALA A 319 -22.77 -11.83 -8.78
CA ALA A 319 -24.10 -11.44 -9.20
C ALA A 319 -25.13 -12.49 -8.77
N LYS A 320 -26.25 -12.03 -8.18
CA LYS A 320 -27.38 -12.92 -7.89
C LYS A 320 -27.91 -13.45 -9.22
N PRO A 321 -28.22 -14.76 -9.34
CA PRO A 321 -28.92 -15.26 -10.51
C PRO A 321 -30.22 -14.45 -10.65
N ASN A 322 -30.45 -13.88 -11.83
CA ASN A 322 -31.68 -13.15 -12.13
C ASN A 322 -32.85 -14.06 -11.72
N GLY A 323 -33.60 -13.65 -10.70
CA GLY A 323 -34.88 -14.25 -10.42
C GLY A 323 -35.68 -14.19 -11.71
N THR A 324 -36.08 -15.35 -12.20
CA THR A 324 -37.06 -15.48 -13.28
C THR A 324 -38.19 -14.50 -13.00
N SER A 325 -38.27 -13.45 -13.82
CA SER A 325 -39.42 -12.57 -13.88
C SER A 325 -40.61 -13.44 -14.26
N GLY A 326 -41.38 -13.81 -13.25
CA GLY A 326 -42.64 -14.50 -13.39
C GLY A 326 -43.54 -13.69 -14.32
N GLU A 327 -44.09 -14.44 -15.27
CA GLU A 327 -45.28 -14.15 -16.05
C GLU A 327 -46.21 -13.11 -15.41
N THR A 328 -46.51 -12.06 -16.16
CA THR A 328 -47.85 -11.47 -16.13
C THR A 328 -48.43 -11.66 -17.51
N GLY A 329 -49.35 -12.62 -17.61
CA GLY A 329 -50.37 -12.67 -18.65
C GLY A 329 -51.40 -11.57 -18.48
#